data_AF-A0A1W9ZCP0-F1
#
_entry.id   AF-A0A1W9ZCP0-F1
#
_cell.length_a   1.000
_cell.length_b   1.000
_cell.length_c   1.000
_cell.angle_alpha   90.00
_cell.angle_beta   90.00
_cell.angle_gamma   90.00
#
_symmetry.space_group_name_H-M   'P 1'
#
loop_
_entity.id
_entity.type
_entity.pdbx_description
1 polymer ?
#
loop_
_entity_poly.entity_id
_entity_poly.type
_entity_poly.pdbx_seq_one_letter_code
_entity_poly.pdbx_strand_id
1 'polypeptide(L)'
;MSSFVIAAPEVLAAATGDLSGIGEALRAAAATAAAPTTGIAPLAGDEVSAAITKLFGSYAQDFQALSARTALFHAEFVQALQAGAGAYAAAEAANVSPLQTIENDILAVIVDNVLGMMNAAPTPM
;
A
#
# COMPACT_ATOMS: atom_id res chain seq x y z
N MET A 1 -16.12 1.58 24.51
CA MET A 1 -14.93 0.72 24.34
C MET A 1 -14.09 1.33 23.23
N SER A 2 -12.89 1.78 23.53
CA SER A 2 -11.91 2.24 22.54
C SER A 2 -11.38 1.02 21.79
N SER A 3 -11.51 1.01 20.46
CA SER A 3 -10.79 0.06 19.61
C SER A 3 -9.43 0.65 19.28
N PHE A 4 -8.36 -0.11 19.48
CA PHE A 4 -7.01 0.26 19.06
C PHE A 4 -6.74 -0.35 17.70
N VAL A 5 -6.16 0.44 16.79
CA VAL A 5 -5.67 -0.01 15.49
C VAL A 5 -4.15 -0.01 15.55
N ILE A 6 -3.55 -1.16 15.24
CA ILE A 6 -2.10 -1.28 15.07
C ILE A 6 -1.83 -1.35 13.57
N ALA A 7 -1.03 -0.43 13.06
CA ALA A 7 -0.55 -0.42 11.68
C ALA A 7 0.98 -0.54 11.67
N ALA A 8 1.53 -1.15 10.62
CA ALA A 8 2.97 -1.22 10.37
C ALA A 8 3.26 -0.55 9.02
N PRO A 9 3.46 0.78 8.98
CA PRO A 9 3.63 1.54 7.75
C PRO A 9 4.75 1.00 6.84
N GLU A 10 5.84 0.50 7.42
CA GLU A 10 7.00 -0.04 6.73
C GLU A 10 6.65 -1.33 5.98
N VAL A 11 5.80 -2.17 6.57
CA VAL A 11 5.34 -3.42 5.94
C VAL A 11 4.41 -3.09 4.77
N LEU A 12 3.55 -2.08 4.92
CA LEU A 12 2.69 -1.63 3.83
C LEU A 12 3.51 -1.04 2.67
N ALA A 13 4.58 -0.29 2.97
CA ALA A 13 5.49 0.24 1.96
C ALA A 13 6.34 -0.84 1.27
N ALA A 14 6.70 -1.92 1.97
CA ALA A 14 7.34 -3.07 1.33
C ALA A 14 6.35 -3.78 0.39
N ALA A 15 5.12 -4.00 0.84
CA ALA A 15 4.08 -4.66 0.06
C ALA A 15 3.71 -3.89 -1.22
N THR A 16 3.74 -2.55 -1.22
CA THR A 16 3.52 -1.75 -2.45
C THR A 16 4.62 -1.99 -3.49
N GLY A 17 5.86 -2.19 -3.06
CA GLY A 17 6.97 -2.61 -3.93
C GLY A 17 6.73 -3.97 -4.57
N ASP A 18 6.37 -4.97 -3.77
CA ASP A 18 6.07 -6.32 -4.26
C ASP A 18 4.89 -6.32 -5.24
N LEU A 19 3.81 -5.61 -4.90
CA LEU A 19 2.64 -5.48 -5.76
C LEU A 19 2.97 -4.76 -7.07
N SER A 20 3.85 -3.76 -7.05
CA SER A 20 4.31 -3.09 -8.28
C SER A 20 5.02 -4.08 -9.20
N GLY A 21 5.90 -4.92 -8.65
CA GLY A 21 6.58 -5.98 -9.39
C GLY A 21 5.61 -7.01 -9.97
N ILE A 22 4.61 -7.45 -9.21
CA ILE A 22 3.55 -8.36 -9.70
C ILE A 22 2.78 -7.72 -10.86
N GLY A 23 2.38 -6.46 -10.72
CA GLY A 23 1.64 -5.73 -11.75
C GLY A 23 2.44 -5.56 -13.05
N GLU A 24 3.76 -5.39 -12.94
CA GLU A 24 4.65 -5.36 -14.10
C GLU A 24 4.77 -6.73 -14.77
N ALA A 25 5.01 -7.79 -13.99
CA ALA A 25 5.09 -9.15 -14.51
C ALA A 25 3.80 -9.56 -15.24
N LEU A 26 2.64 -9.19 -14.70
CA LEU A 26 1.35 -9.50 -15.31
C LEU A 26 1.15 -8.76 -16.64
N ARG A 27 1.51 -7.46 -16.71
CA ARG A 27 1.45 -6.69 -17.95
C ARG A 27 2.39 -7.26 -19.02
N ALA A 28 3.61 -7.65 -18.64
CA ALA A 28 4.57 -8.25 -19.54
C ALA A 28 4.07 -9.60 -20.09
N ALA A 29 3.49 -10.44 -19.22
CA ALA A 29 2.90 -11.72 -19.61
C ALA A 29 1.71 -11.51 -20.57
N ALA A 30 0.79 -10.60 -20.27
CA ALA A 30 -0.35 -10.29 -21.12
C ALA A 30 0.09 -9.78 -22.51
N ALA A 31 1.08 -8.87 -22.55
CA ALA A 31 1.64 -8.35 -23.80
C ALA A 31 2.31 -9.44 -24.63
N THR A 32 3.08 -10.33 -23.99
CA THR A 32 3.74 -11.47 -24.66
C THR A 32 2.70 -12.43 -25.26
N ALA A 33 1.59 -12.66 -24.55
CA ALA A 33 0.52 -13.53 -25.02
C ALA A 33 -0.35 -12.90 -26.11
N ALA A 34 -0.36 -11.57 -26.29
CA ALA A 34 -1.33 -10.89 -27.13
C ALA A 34 -1.29 -11.34 -28.60
N ALA A 35 -0.13 -11.25 -29.25
CA ALA A 35 0.02 -11.65 -30.65
C ALA A 35 -0.29 -13.14 -30.91
N PRO A 36 0.32 -14.11 -30.18
CA PRO A 36 0.09 -15.53 -30.46
C PRO A 36 -1.33 -16.01 -30.16
N THR A 37 -2.08 -15.32 -29.28
CA THR A 37 -3.46 -15.72 -28.94
C THR A 37 -4.52 -15.02 -29.78
N THR A 38 -4.25 -13.83 -30.29
CA THR A 38 -5.19 -13.10 -31.18
C THR A 38 -4.97 -13.40 -32.66
N GLY A 39 -3.75 -13.79 -33.04
CA GLY A 39 -3.34 -14.12 -34.41
C GLY A 39 -3.37 -15.62 -34.73
N ILE A 40 -4.29 -16.39 -34.15
CA ILE A 40 -4.39 -17.84 -34.40
C ILE A 40 -4.80 -18.08 -35.86
N ALA A 41 -4.06 -18.93 -36.57
CA ALA A 41 -4.43 -19.36 -37.92
C ALA A 41 -5.50 -20.48 -37.87
N PRO A 42 -6.36 -20.61 -38.90
CA PRO A 42 -7.28 -21.75 -39.01
C PRO A 42 -6.52 -23.08 -39.01
N LEU A 43 -6.97 -24.04 -38.20
CA LEU A 43 -6.38 -25.38 -38.09
C LEU A 43 -6.52 -26.19 -39.39
N ALA A 44 -7.58 -25.94 -40.16
CA ALA A 44 -7.85 -26.49 -41.48
C ALA A 44 -8.70 -25.49 -42.29
N GLY A 45 -8.91 -25.80 -43.58
CA GLY A 45 -9.63 -24.93 -44.52
C GLY A 45 -11.16 -25.03 -44.45
N ASP A 46 -11.71 -25.75 -43.47
CA ASP A 46 -13.15 -25.91 -43.30
C ASP A 46 -13.77 -24.79 -42.44
N GLU A 47 -15.09 -24.64 -42.57
CA GLU A 47 -15.85 -23.60 -41.88
C GLU A 47 -15.88 -23.77 -40.35
N VAL A 48 -15.79 -25.02 -39.85
CA VAL A 48 -15.79 -25.29 -38.41
C VAL A 48 -14.46 -24.86 -37.80
N SER A 49 -13.33 -25.18 -38.43
CA SER A 49 -12.01 -24.70 -38.04
C SER A 49 -11.93 -23.17 -38.06
N ALA A 50 -12.47 -22.52 -39.10
CA ALA A 50 -12.53 -21.07 -39.17
C ALA A 50 -13.38 -20.46 -38.03
N ALA A 51 -14.53 -21.05 -37.72
CA ALA A 51 -15.41 -20.60 -36.64
C ALA A 51 -14.75 -20.75 -35.26
N ILE A 52 -14.05 -21.87 -35.01
CA ILE A 52 -13.34 -22.12 -33.75
C ILE A 52 -12.18 -21.13 -33.59
N THR A 53 -11.37 -20.92 -34.62
CA THR A 53 -10.28 -19.92 -34.60
C THR A 53 -10.83 -18.52 -34.31
N LYS A 54 -11.94 -18.14 -34.93
CA LYS A 54 -12.60 -16.85 -34.68
C LYS A 54 -13.07 -16.72 -33.22
N LEU A 55 -13.65 -17.78 -32.65
CA LEU A 55 -14.10 -17.79 -31.26
C LEU A 55 -12.93 -17.52 -30.30
N PHE A 56 -11.83 -18.27 -30.44
CA PHE A 56 -10.67 -18.10 -29.57
C PHE A 56 -9.96 -16.76 -29.78
N GLY A 57 -9.87 -16.27 -31.02
CA GLY A 57 -9.33 -14.94 -31.31
C GLY A 57 -10.15 -13.83 -30.65
N SER A 58 -11.48 -13.91 -30.69
CA SER A 58 -12.37 -12.97 -30.00
C SER A 58 -12.17 -13.04 -28.48
N TYR A 59 -12.12 -14.24 -27.90
CA TYR A 59 -11.89 -14.42 -26.48
C TYR A 59 -10.53 -13.83 -26.04
N ALA A 60 -9.49 -14.00 -26.85
CA ALA A 60 -8.18 -13.41 -26.59
C ALA A 60 -8.23 -11.87 -26.63
N GLN A 61 -8.97 -11.27 -27.56
CA GLN A 61 -9.16 -9.81 -27.60
C GLN A 61 -9.87 -9.29 -26.34
N ASP A 62 -10.92 -9.97 -25.90
CA ASP A 62 -11.64 -9.64 -24.67
C ASP A 62 -10.74 -9.78 -23.44
N PHE A 63 -9.93 -10.84 -23.38
CA PHE A 63 -8.94 -11.05 -22.33
C PHE A 63 -7.90 -9.92 -22.27
N GLN A 64 -7.41 -9.44 -23.42
CA GLN A 64 -6.46 -8.33 -23.47
C GLN A 64 -7.09 -7.01 -23.01
N ALA A 65 -8.33 -6.74 -23.43
CA ALA A 65 -9.07 -5.56 -22.98
C ALA A 65 -9.33 -5.60 -21.46
N LEU A 66 -9.70 -6.76 -20.91
CA LEU A 66 -9.86 -6.95 -19.47
C LEU A 66 -8.53 -6.77 -18.73
N SER A 67 -7.45 -7.37 -19.23
CA SER A 67 -6.12 -7.27 -18.63
C SER A 67 -5.64 -5.82 -18.54
N ALA A 68 -5.92 -4.99 -19.55
CA ALA A 68 -5.63 -3.55 -19.52
C ALA A 68 -6.43 -2.83 -18.43
N ARG A 69 -7.72 -3.14 -18.25
CA ARG A 69 -8.55 -2.57 -17.17
C ARG A 69 -8.06 -2.99 -15.79
N THR A 70 -7.70 -4.26 -15.63
CA THR A 70 -7.14 -4.79 -14.38
C THR A 70 -5.81 -4.11 -14.05
N ALA A 71 -4.96 -3.84 -15.04
CA ALA A 71 -3.70 -3.13 -14.82
C ALA A 71 -3.90 -1.70 -14.28
N LEU A 72 -4.92 -0.98 -14.77
CA LEU A 72 -5.28 0.34 -14.25
C LEU A 72 -5.77 0.27 -12.81
N PHE A 73 -6.70 -0.64 -12.54
CA PHE A 73 -7.20 -0.88 -11.18
C PHE A 73 -6.06 -1.26 -10.20
N HIS A 74 -5.15 -2.12 -10.64
CA HIS A 74 -4.00 -2.52 -9.82
C HIS A 74 -3.08 -1.33 -9.49
N ALA A 75 -2.85 -0.43 -10.46
CA ALA A 75 -2.07 0.78 -10.22
C ALA A 75 -2.74 1.71 -9.20
N GLU A 76 -4.06 1.91 -9.31
CA GLU A 76 -4.84 2.69 -8.34
C GLU A 76 -4.80 2.06 -6.95
N PHE A 77 -4.90 0.72 -6.87
CA PHE A 77 -4.80 -0.02 -5.61
C PHE A 77 -3.44 0.17 -4.94
N VAL A 78 -2.34 0.03 -5.68
CA VAL A 78 -0.98 0.25 -5.16
C VAL A 78 -0.80 1.68 -4.67
N GLN A 79 -1.32 2.66 -5.43
CA GLN A 79 -1.26 4.07 -5.02
C GLN A 79 -2.05 4.32 -3.73
N ALA A 80 -3.25 3.76 -3.60
CA ALA A 80 -4.07 3.89 -2.41
C ALA A 80 -3.39 3.25 -1.19
N LEU A 81 -2.77 2.08 -1.37
CA LEU A 81 -2.04 1.39 -0.31
C LEU A 81 -0.83 2.20 0.17
N GLN A 82 -0.09 2.80 -0.77
CA GLN A 82 1.05 3.68 -0.45
C GLN A 82 0.60 4.93 0.30
N ALA A 83 -0.51 5.55 -0.12
CA ALA A 83 -1.09 6.70 0.56
C ALA A 83 -1.54 6.33 1.99
N GLY A 84 -2.16 5.16 2.16
CA GLY A 84 -2.55 4.64 3.47
C GLY A 84 -1.36 4.42 4.39
N ALA A 85 -0.26 3.84 3.90
CA ALA A 85 0.99 3.68 4.65
C ALA A 85 1.52 5.03 5.15
N GLY A 86 1.57 6.04 4.27
CA GLY A 86 1.98 7.40 4.61
C GLY A 86 1.06 8.05 5.66
N ALA A 87 -0.25 7.82 5.58
CA ALA A 87 -1.21 8.35 6.55
C ALA A 87 -1.00 7.77 7.96
N TYR A 88 -0.75 6.46 8.08
CA TYR A 88 -0.44 5.84 9.37
C TYR A 88 0.89 6.33 9.95
N ALA A 89 1.94 6.45 9.13
CA ALA A 89 3.22 7.00 9.57
C ALA A 89 3.10 8.47 10.04
N ALA A 90 2.31 9.29 9.33
CA ALA A 90 2.04 10.66 9.71
C ALA A 90 1.25 10.75 11.03
N ALA A 91 0.28 9.86 11.24
CA ALA A 91 -0.47 9.80 12.49
C ALA A 91 0.42 9.43 13.69
N GLU A 92 1.36 8.49 13.52
CA GLU A 92 2.33 8.14 14.56
C GLU A 92 3.22 9.33 14.90
N ALA A 93 3.79 10.01 13.90
CA ALA A 93 4.59 11.21 14.11
C ALA A 93 3.83 12.35 14.80
N ALA A 94 2.55 12.58 14.43
CA ALA A 94 1.71 13.59 15.04
C ALA A 94 1.43 13.32 16.53
N ASN A 95 1.34 12.05 16.92
CA ASN A 95 1.10 11.66 18.31
C ASN A 95 2.36 11.76 19.20
N VAL A 96 3.58 11.81 18.62
CA VAL A 96 4.83 12.00 19.39
C VAL A 96 4.87 13.39 20.04
N SER A 97 4.42 14.44 19.35
CA SER A 97 4.56 15.82 19.83
C SER A 97 3.77 16.11 21.12
N PRO A 98 2.47 15.74 21.24
CA PRO A 98 1.74 15.88 22.50
C PRO A 98 2.35 15.08 23.66
N LEU A 99 2.89 13.88 23.38
CA LEU A 99 3.52 13.05 24.41
C LEU A 99 4.82 13.68 24.94
N GLN A 100 5.63 14.28 24.07
CA GLN A 100 6.83 15.02 24.48
C GLN A 100 6.49 16.27 25.30
N THR A 101 5.43 16.99 24.95
CA THR A 101 4.96 18.13 25.77
C THR A 101 4.55 17.66 27.16
N ILE A 102 3.79 16.58 27.26
CA ILE A 102 3.39 16.00 28.56
C ILE A 102 4.62 15.57 29.38
N GLU A 103 5.62 14.96 28.75
CA GLU A 103 6.87 14.58 29.42
C GLU A 103 7.58 15.81 30.00
N ASN A 104 7.74 16.87 29.20
CA ASN A 104 8.37 18.11 29.63
C ASN A 104 7.59 18.80 30.77
N ASP A 105 6.26 18.81 30.69
CA ASP A 105 5.40 19.38 31.74
C ASP A 105 5.55 18.60 33.07
N ILE A 106 5.59 17.27 33.00
CA ILE A 106 5.81 16.41 34.17
C ILE A 106 7.21 16.66 34.77
N LEU A 107 8.25 16.75 33.93
CA LEU A 107 9.61 17.05 34.39
C LEU A 107 9.69 18.41 35.07
N ALA A 108 9.00 19.42 34.54
CA ALA A 108 8.94 20.76 35.14
C ALA A 108 8.32 20.73 36.55
N VAL A 109 7.19 20.02 36.73
CA VAL A 109 6.54 19.86 38.04
C VAL A 109 7.45 19.15 39.04
N ILE A 110 8.16 18.11 38.61
CA ILE A 110 9.10 17.37 39.47
C ILE A 110 10.24 18.28 39.95
N VAL A 111 10.84 19.03 39.02
CA VAL A 111 11.94 19.95 39.35
C VAL A 111 11.49 21.05 40.31
N ASP A 112 10.30 21.62 40.10
CA ASP A 112 9.74 22.67 40.96
C ASP A 112 9.48 22.14 42.38
N ASN A 113 8.94 20.93 42.50
CA ASN A 113 8.72 20.27 43.79
C ASN A 113 10.05 19.96 44.51
N VAL A 114 11.05 19.44 43.81
CA VAL A 114 12.38 19.15 44.39
C VAL A 114 13.07 20.43 44.85
N LEU A 115 12.99 21.50 44.07
CA LEU A 115 13.54 22.79 44.44
C LEU A 115 12.84 23.38 45.67
N GLY A 116 11.51 23.24 45.76
CA GLY A 116 10.73 23.59 46.94
C GLY A 116 11.17 22.83 48.20
N MET A 117 11.47 21.54 48.08
CA MET A 117 11.99 20.72 49.18
C MET A 117 13.40 21.15 49.62
N MET A 118 14.27 21.56 48.69
CA MET A 118 15.62 22.06 49.00
C MET A 118 15.57 23.42 49.71
N ASN A 119 14.65 24.30 49.32
CA ASN A 119 14.51 25.64 49.90
C ASN A 119 13.79 25.64 51.28
N ALA A 120 13.13 24.54 51.63
CA ALA A 120 12.46 24.37 52.93
C ALA A 120 13.38 23.87 54.05
N ALA A 121 14.67 23.65 53.78
CA ALA A 121 15.64 23.28 54.81
C ALA A 121 15.84 24.46 55.80
N PRO A 122 15.66 24.26 57.11
CA PRO A 122 15.80 25.35 58.09
C PRO A 122 17.24 25.86 58.10
N THR A 123 17.41 27.17 57.94
CA THR A 123 18.69 27.86 58.18
C THR A 123 19.18 27.53 59.59
N PRO A 124 20.40 27.01 59.78
CA PRO A 124 20.94 26.74 61.10
C PRO A 124 21.06 28.06 61.87
N MET A 125 20.44 28.12 63.06
CA MET A 125 20.61 29.20 64.04
C MET A 125 21.99 29.13 64.69
#